data_AF-A0A662E5E2-F1
#
_entry.id   AF-A0A662E5E2-F1
#
_cell.length_a   1.000
_cell.length_b   1.000
_cell.length_c   1.000
_cell.angle_alpha   90.00
_cell.angle_beta   90.00
_cell.angle_gamma   90.00
#
_symmetry.space_group_name_H-M   'P 1'
#
loop_
_entity.id
_entity.type
_entity.pdbx_description
1 polymer ?
#
loop_
_entity_poly.entity_id
_entity_poly.type
_entity_poly.pdbx_seq_one_letter_code
_entity_poly.pdbx_strand_id
1 'polypeptide(L)'
;MTTKLASASRALPIPGSRGEWMADPKTNLMSGLVVALALIPEAISFSIIAGVDPKVGLYASFSIAIVISLAGGRPGMISAATGAMA
;
A
#
# COMPACT_ATOMS: atom_id res chain seq x y z
N MET A 1 -28.20 37.10 13.97
CA MET A 1 -28.23 35.79 14.66
C MET A 1 -28.01 34.68 13.62
N THR A 2 -26.90 34.66 12.89
CA THR A 2 -25.57 34.12 13.26
C THR A 2 -25.56 32.65 13.69
N THR A 3 -25.06 31.82 12.77
CA THR A 3 -24.08 30.73 13.00
C THR A 3 -24.49 29.55 13.87
N LYS A 4 -24.86 28.44 13.21
CA LYS A 4 -24.49 27.09 13.67
C LYS A 4 -23.86 26.28 12.52
N LEU A 5 -22.72 26.80 12.05
CA LEU A 5 -21.70 26.13 11.25
C LEU A 5 -20.88 25.11 12.09
N ALA A 6 -21.54 24.25 12.87
CA ALA A 6 -20.86 23.39 13.87
C ALA A 6 -21.22 21.90 13.74
N SER A 7 -21.23 21.38 12.51
CA SER A 7 -21.08 19.93 12.26
C SER A 7 -19.74 19.62 11.57
N ALA A 8 -18.81 20.57 11.60
CA ALA A 8 -17.40 20.36 11.30
C ALA A 8 -16.69 19.82 12.54
N SER A 9 -16.94 18.56 12.92
CA SER A 9 -16.14 17.82 13.92
C SER A 9 -16.45 16.32 13.88
N ARG A 10 -16.57 15.71 12.69
CA ARG A 10 -16.28 14.28 12.58
C ARG A 10 -14.77 14.20 12.75
N ALA A 11 -14.33 13.99 13.99
CA ALA A 11 -12.92 13.80 14.34
C ALA A 11 -12.29 12.92 13.27
N LEU A 12 -11.45 13.53 12.44
CA LEU A 12 -10.71 12.80 11.43
C LEU A 12 -9.89 11.78 12.23
N PRO A 13 -10.07 10.47 12.01
CA PRO A 13 -9.27 9.47 12.71
C PRO A 13 -7.81 9.80 12.39
N ILE A 14 -7.08 10.20 13.41
CA ILE A 14 -5.70 10.67 13.31
C ILE A 14 -4.89 9.47 12.80
N PRO A 15 -4.34 9.53 11.57
CA PRO A 15 -3.51 8.46 11.02
C PRO A 15 -2.37 8.15 11.98
N GLY A 16 -2.26 6.91 12.46
CA GLY A 16 -1.10 6.47 13.25
C GLY A 16 -1.31 6.34 14.76
N SER A 17 -2.56 6.18 15.24
CA SER A 17 -2.75 5.68 16.60
C SER A 17 -2.12 4.27 16.72
N ARG A 18 -1.26 4.02 17.72
CA ARG A 18 -0.62 2.70 17.94
C ARG A 18 -1.63 1.56 18.05
N GLY A 19 -2.88 1.87 18.42
CA GLY A 19 -4.00 0.94 18.41
C GLY A 19 -4.41 0.46 17.02
N GLU A 20 -4.27 1.27 15.97
CA GLU A 20 -4.64 0.92 14.58
C GLU A 20 -3.71 -0.14 13.97
N TRP A 21 -2.41 -0.07 14.29
CA TRP A 21 -1.40 -1.03 13.82
C TRP A 21 -1.59 -2.44 14.42
N MET A 22 -2.14 -2.51 15.63
CA MET A 22 -2.38 -3.77 16.34
C MET A 22 -3.87 -4.12 16.45
N ALA A 23 -4.76 -3.34 15.83
CA ALA A 23 -6.21 -3.56 15.90
C ALA A 23 -6.60 -4.91 15.30
N ASP A 24 -6.04 -5.25 14.13
CA ASP A 24 -6.43 -6.45 13.39
C ASP A 24 -5.22 -7.12 12.71
N PRO A 25 -4.34 -7.82 13.47
CA PRO A 25 -3.16 -8.49 12.91
C PRO A 25 -3.53 -9.57 11.89
N LYS A 26 -4.68 -10.26 12.09
CA LYS A 26 -5.18 -11.26 11.14
C LYS A 26 -5.51 -10.63 9.77
N THR A 27 -6.20 -9.49 9.78
CA THR A 27 -6.61 -8.80 8.55
C THR A 27 -5.40 -8.20 7.83
N ASN A 28 -4.44 -7.64 8.56
CA ASN A 28 -3.19 -7.13 7.99
C ASN A 28 -2.33 -8.24 7.36
N LEU A 29 -2.24 -9.41 8.01
CA LEU A 29 -1.53 -10.57 7.45
C LEU A 29 -2.23 -11.13 6.20
N MET A 30 -3.56 -11.29 6.25
CA MET A 30 -4.32 -11.79 5.11
C MET A 30 -4.32 -10.83 3.92
N SER A 31 -4.44 -9.52 4.16
CA SER A 31 -4.34 -8.52 3.09
C SER A 31 -2.93 -8.47 2.48
N GLY A 32 -1.87 -8.50 3.29
CA GLY A 32 -0.49 -8.57 2.80
C GLY A 32 -0.21 -9.82 1.97
N LEU A 33 -0.70 -10.99 2.41
CA LEU A 33 -0.55 -12.25 1.66
C LEU A 33 -1.29 -12.20 0.32
N VAL A 34 -2.55 -11.75 0.32
CA VAL A 34 -3.36 -11.64 -0.91
C VAL A 34 -2.72 -10.69 -1.91
N VAL A 35 -2.22 -9.54 -1.43
CA VAL A 35 -1.52 -8.56 -2.25
C VAL A 35 -0.23 -9.14 -2.82
N ALA A 36 0.57 -9.84 -2.01
CA ALA A 36 1.80 -10.48 -2.47
C ALA A 36 1.53 -11.51 -3.58
N LEU A 37 0.46 -12.30 -3.46
CA LEU A 37 0.06 -13.25 -4.50
C LEU A 37 -0.44 -12.56 -5.77
N ALA A 38 -1.18 -11.45 -5.64
CA ALA A 38 -1.65 -10.65 -6.78
C ALA A 38 -0.50 -9.98 -7.55
N LEU A 39 0.58 -9.60 -6.87
CA LEU A 39 1.72 -8.89 -7.46
C LEU A 39 2.61 -9.75 -8.36
N ILE A 40 2.60 -11.08 -8.21
CA ILE A 40 3.42 -11.99 -9.02
C ILE A 40 3.06 -11.91 -10.51
N PRO A 41 1.79 -12.14 -10.93
CA PRO A 41 1.42 -12.02 -12.34
C PRO A 41 1.47 -10.57 -12.85
N GLU A 42 1.21 -9.58 -11.99
CA GLU A 42 1.23 -8.16 -12.36
C GLU A 42 2.66 -7.70 -12.75
N ALA A 43 3.66 -8.05 -11.92
CA ALA A 43 5.06 -7.73 -12.17
C ALA A 43 5.63 -8.45 -13.40
N ILE A 44 5.22 -9.70 -13.63
CA ILE A 44 5.63 -10.47 -14.82
C ILE A 44 5.05 -9.82 -16.08
N SER A 45 3.77 -9.46 -16.07
CA SER A 45 3.09 -8.86 -17.23
C SER A 45 3.69 -7.49 -17.58
N PHE A 46 3.94 -6.62 -16.59
CA PHE A 46 4.57 -5.33 -16.82
C PHE A 46 6.03 -5.43 -17.27
N SER A 47 6.80 -6.40 -16.77
CA SER A 47 8.17 -6.62 -17.23
C SER A 47 8.21 -7.05 -18.70
N ILE A 48 7.27 -7.91 -19.13
CA ILE A 48 7.13 -8.33 -20.52
C ILE A 48 6.78 -7.14 -21.43
N ILE A 49 5.86 -6.27 -20.99
CA ILE A 49 5.48 -5.06 -21.74
C ILE A 49 6.66 -4.08 -21.86
N ALA A 50 7.46 -3.93 -20.80
CA ALA A 50 8.64 -3.07 -20.77
C ALA A 50 9.87 -3.65 -21.52
N GLY A 51 9.79 -4.89 -22.05
CA GLY A 51 10.89 -5.54 -22.75
C GLY A 51 12.08 -5.92 -21.86
N VAL A 52 11.88 -6.00 -20.54
CA VAL A 52 12.90 -6.38 -19.56
C VAL A 52 12.67 -7.80 -19.04
N ASP A 53 13.73 -8.46 -18.57
CA ASP A 53 13.62 -9.81 -18.00
C ASP A 53 12.64 -9.79 -16.79
N PRO A 54 11.65 -10.71 -16.71
CA PRO A 54 10.64 -10.75 -15.64
C PRO A 54 11.19 -10.73 -14.22
N LYS A 55 12.44 -11.17 -14.03
CA LYS A 55 13.13 -11.12 -12.74
C LYS A 55 13.28 -9.68 -12.24
N VAL A 56 13.48 -8.72 -13.15
CA VAL A 56 13.68 -7.30 -12.79
C VAL A 56 12.43 -6.71 -12.15
N GLY A 57 11.23 -7.00 -12.69
CA GLY A 57 9.98 -6.52 -12.11
C GLY A 57 9.69 -7.13 -10.73
N LEU A 58 10.03 -8.41 -10.53
CA LEU A 58 9.92 -9.05 -9.22
C LEU A 58 10.86 -8.41 -8.18
N TYR A 59 12.11 -8.14 -8.55
CA TYR A 59 13.07 -7.47 -7.65
C TYR A 59 12.67 -6.03 -7.32
N ALA A 60 12.12 -5.30 -8.29
CA ALA A 60 11.64 -3.93 -8.08
C ALA A 60 10.47 -3.91 -7.08
N SER A 61 9.44 -4.72 -7.29
CA SER A 61 8.28 -4.80 -6.39
C SER A 61 8.67 -5.23 -4.98
N PHE A 62 9.58 -6.19 -4.84
CA PHE A 62 10.06 -6.65 -3.52
C PHE A 62 10.80 -5.54 -2.76
N SER A 63 11.71 -4.84 -3.45
CA SER A 63 12.50 -3.76 -2.83
C SER A 63 11.61 -2.59 -2.41
N ILE A 64 10.64 -2.20 -3.24
CA ILE A 64 9.68 -1.12 -2.93
C ILE A 64 8.78 -1.51 -1.74
N ALA A 65 8.29 -2.75 -1.70
CA ALA A 65 7.47 -3.23 -0.59
C ALA A 65 8.22 -3.17 0.75
N ILE A 66 9.50 -3.57 0.79
CA ILE A 66 10.34 -3.46 1.99
C ILE A 66 10.54 -2.01 2.39
N VAL A 67 10.94 -1.16 1.43
CA VAL A 67 11.23 0.26 1.72
C VAL A 67 9.98 0.98 2.23
N ILE A 68 8.82 0.75 1.63
CA ILE A 68 7.56 1.39 2.03
C ILE A 68 7.02 0.81 3.34
N SER A 69 7.27 -0.47 3.62
CA SER A 69 6.95 -1.04 4.94
C SER A 69 7.75 -0.38 6.07
N LEU A 70 8.95 0.13 5.79
CA LEU A 70 9.81 0.80 6.78
C LEU A 70 9.62 2.32 6.81
N ALA A 71 9.44 2.94 5.65
CA ALA A 71 9.44 4.40 5.48
C ALA A 71 8.06 4.99 5.08
N GLY A 72 7.01 4.17 4.99
CA GLY A 72 5.68 4.60 4.56
C GLY A 72 4.95 5.49 5.57
N GLY A 73 4.51 6.67 5.14
CA GLY A 73 3.84 7.66 5.99
C GLY A 73 2.36 7.38 6.30
N ARG A 74 1.72 6.41 5.63
CA ARG A 74 0.30 6.04 5.84
C ARG A 74 0.20 4.51 6.02
N PRO A 75 -0.16 4.02 7.23
CA PRO A 75 -0.44 2.60 7.45
C PRO A 75 -1.55 2.11 6.51
N GLY A 76 -1.30 0.99 5.83
CA GLY A 76 -2.24 0.40 4.87
C GLY A 76 -2.07 0.82 3.40
N MET A 77 -1.09 1.67 3.07
CA MET A 77 -0.73 1.89 1.66
C MET A 77 0.10 0.72 1.13
N ILE A 78 -0.35 0.13 0.02
CA ILE A 78 0.38 -0.86 -0.75
C ILE A 78 1.14 -0.13 -1.84
N SER A 79 2.46 -0.35 -1.93
CA SER A 79 3.29 0.22 -2.98
C SER A 79 4.06 -0.90 -3.68
N ALA A 80 3.95 -0.93 -5.00
CA ALA A 80 4.58 -1.92 -5.87
C ALA A 80 4.88 -1.30 -7.24
N ALA A 81 5.65 -2.01 -8.07
CA ALA A 81 5.96 -1.56 -9.43
C ALA A 81 4.70 -1.69 -10.32
N THR A 82 4.06 -0.56 -10.62
CA THR A 82 2.92 -0.47 -11.54
C THR A 82 3.38 -0.09 -12.95
N GLY A 83 2.60 -0.45 -13.97
CA GLY A 83 2.88 -0.10 -15.37
C GLY A 83 2.97 1.40 -15.67
N ALA A 84 2.63 2.29 -14.73
CA ALA A 84 2.88 3.73 -14.85
C ALA A 84 4.38 4.09 -14.80
N MET A 85 5.23 3.19 -14.31
CA MET A 85 6.69 3.35 -14.28
C MET A 85 7.40 2.72 -15.50
N ALA A 86 6.66 1.98 -16.33
CA ALA A 86 7.17 1.28 -17.53
C ALA A 86 7.12 2.16 -18.78
#